data_AF-A0A2G6BR14-F1
#
_entry.id   AF-A0A2G6BR14-F1
#
_cell.length_a   1.000
_cell.length_b   1.000
_cell.length_c   1.000
_cell.angle_alpha   90.00
_cell.angle_beta   90.00
_cell.angle_gamma   90.00
#
_symmetry.space_group_name_H-M   'P 1'
#
loop_
_entity.id
_entity.type
_entity.pdbx_description
1 polymer ?
#
loop_
_entity_poly.entity_id
_entity_poly.type
_entity_poly.pdbx_seq_one_letter_code
_entity_poly.pdbx_strand_id
1 'polypeptide(L)'
;MEITFLQNIWFILVGVLLIGYAILDGFDLGVGILQFFTKKNEDRRVLINSIAPFWDGNEVWLLTGGGALFAAFPHVYATVFSGFYLAIMLLLVGLIFRAVCMEFRGQVESDAWREFWDKAFNFSSFLIALLLGVALGNIYTGIPLGEDMNYTGSFFTLLRPMPLLIGVTGLMMLVMQGALYLNIKTEGELQERAIKWSMASYKLFVVVLILTTAMVPVLTENNFQIFLSRWGAYPVILVILISLLVIPSFVKKGKYFGAFMASSVIIAAMFMVVALTIYPNLVVDSNDKFSMAINEISASEYTLKSMLIIALIGMPIVLAYTAYIYRVFKGKVKLDEHSY
;
A
#
# COMPACT_ATOMS: atom_id res chain seq x y z
N MET A 1 23.82 14.52 16.12
CA MET A 1 23.29 13.90 17.37
C MET A 1 23.17 12.40 17.17
N GLU A 2 23.34 11.61 18.23
CA GLU A 2 23.03 10.17 18.17
C GLU A 2 21.52 9.93 18.06
N ILE A 3 21.12 8.88 17.36
CA ILE A 3 19.70 8.50 17.21
C ILE A 3 19.21 7.90 18.52
N THR A 4 18.11 8.45 19.05
CA THR A 4 17.52 7.97 20.31
C THR A 4 16.67 6.72 20.10
N PHE A 5 16.45 5.97 21.19
CA PHE A 5 15.59 4.78 21.17
C PHE A 5 14.15 5.10 20.69
N LEU A 6 13.61 6.24 21.10
CA LEU A 6 12.26 6.67 20.72
C LEU A 6 12.17 6.99 19.22
N GLN A 7 13.18 7.64 18.65
CA GLN A 7 13.23 7.94 17.20
C GLN A 7 13.22 6.65 16.38
N ASN A 8 13.99 5.64 16.78
CA ASN A 8 14.00 4.32 16.14
C ASN A 8 12.65 3.61 16.25
N ILE A 9 12.01 3.63 17.43
CA ILE A 9 10.66 3.06 17.60
C ILE A 9 9.68 3.73 16.64
N TRP A 10 9.68 5.06 16.54
CA TRP A 10 8.74 5.77 15.68
C TRP A 10 9.00 5.55 14.19
N PHE A 11 10.25 5.44 13.77
CA PHE A 11 10.58 5.01 12.40
C PHE A 11 9.95 3.64 12.09
N ILE A 12 10.08 2.68 13.00
CA ILE A 12 9.49 1.34 12.86
C ILE A 12 7.96 1.40 12.86
N LEU A 13 7.35 2.15 13.79
CA LEU A 13 5.90 2.24 13.92
C LEU A 13 5.25 2.88 12.70
N VAL A 14 5.83 3.94 12.14
CA VAL A 14 5.37 4.53 10.87
C VAL A 14 5.43 3.48 9.75
N GLY A 15 6.53 2.73 9.66
CA GLY A 15 6.64 1.62 8.71
C GLY A 15 5.56 0.56 8.90
N VAL A 16 5.28 0.16 10.14
CA VAL A 16 4.23 -0.82 10.48
C VAL A 16 2.83 -0.32 10.08
N LEU A 17 2.53 0.96 10.31
CA LEU A 17 1.24 1.55 9.92
C LEU A 17 1.06 1.55 8.40
N LEU A 18 2.10 1.94 7.65
CA LEU A 18 2.07 1.95 6.18
C LEU A 18 2.01 0.53 5.59
N ILE A 19 2.71 -0.44 6.19
CA ILE A 19 2.61 -1.86 5.82
C ILE A 19 1.20 -2.38 6.09
N GLY A 20 0.64 -2.05 7.26
CA GLY A 20 -0.74 -2.42 7.62
C GLY A 20 -1.74 -1.90 6.61
N TYR A 21 -1.65 -0.62 6.25
CA TYR A 21 -2.45 -0.03 5.18
C TYR A 21 -2.25 -0.76 3.83
N ALA A 22 -1.02 -0.97 3.39
CA ALA A 22 -0.73 -1.62 2.12
C ALA A 22 -1.21 -3.08 2.05
N ILE A 23 -1.31 -3.79 3.18
CA ILE A 23 -1.85 -5.15 3.24
C ILE A 23 -3.37 -5.14 3.28
N LEU A 24 -3.96 -4.32 4.15
CA LEU A 24 -5.39 -4.29 4.44
C LEU A 24 -6.17 -3.58 3.33
N ASP A 25 -5.84 -2.32 3.06
CA ASP A 25 -6.49 -1.57 1.98
C ASP A 25 -5.97 -2.01 0.60
N GLY A 26 -4.81 -2.65 0.54
CA GLY A 26 -4.24 -3.16 -0.69
C GLY A 26 -5.11 -4.19 -1.41
N PHE A 27 -5.78 -5.08 -0.68
CA PHE A 27 -6.73 -5.99 -1.31
C PHE A 27 -8.01 -5.27 -1.73
N ASP A 28 -8.46 -4.24 -1.01
CA ASP A 28 -9.62 -3.43 -1.38
C ASP A 28 -9.39 -2.71 -2.72
N LEU A 29 -8.25 -2.04 -2.85
CA LEU A 29 -7.82 -1.40 -4.10
C LEU A 29 -7.65 -2.42 -5.23
N GLY A 30 -7.05 -3.57 -4.94
CA GLY A 30 -6.90 -4.65 -5.90
C GLY A 30 -8.25 -5.18 -6.43
N VAL A 31 -9.23 -5.37 -5.54
CA VAL A 31 -10.60 -5.77 -5.90
C VAL A 31 -11.26 -4.70 -6.78
N GLY A 32 -11.12 -3.42 -6.44
CA GLY A 32 -11.63 -2.31 -7.24
C GLY A 32 -11.04 -2.26 -8.65
N ILE A 33 -9.74 -2.52 -8.81
CA ILE A 33 -9.11 -2.59 -10.14
C ILE A 33 -9.63 -3.80 -10.93
N LEU A 34 -9.82 -4.95 -10.29
CA LEU A 34 -10.26 -6.18 -10.96
C LEU A 34 -11.69 -6.10 -11.52
N GLN A 35 -12.51 -5.18 -11.01
CA GLN A 35 -13.84 -4.93 -11.55
C GLN A 35 -13.83 -4.45 -13.01
N PHE A 36 -12.73 -3.86 -13.52
CA PHE A 36 -12.58 -3.57 -14.95
C PHE A 36 -12.78 -4.82 -15.83
N PHE A 37 -12.44 -6.00 -15.31
CA PHE A 37 -12.54 -7.27 -16.04
C PHE A 37 -13.85 -8.02 -15.77
N THR A 38 -14.77 -7.41 -15.01
CA THR A 38 -16.03 -8.01 -14.60
C THR A 38 -17.19 -7.47 -15.44
N LYS A 39 -17.90 -8.38 -16.14
CA LYS A 39 -18.99 -8.02 -17.06
C LYS A 39 -20.39 -8.13 -16.44
N LYS A 40 -20.66 -9.14 -15.61
CA LYS A 40 -21.99 -9.33 -15.00
C LYS A 40 -22.16 -8.38 -13.81
N ASN A 41 -23.32 -7.73 -13.71
CA ASN A 41 -23.63 -6.82 -12.60
C ASN A 41 -23.62 -7.56 -11.24
N GLU A 42 -24.15 -8.79 -11.20
CA GLU A 42 -24.12 -9.63 -10.00
C GLU A 42 -22.70 -9.89 -9.49
N ASP A 43 -21.77 -10.21 -10.39
CA ASP A 43 -20.36 -10.41 -10.03
C ASP A 43 -19.76 -9.13 -9.45
N ARG A 44 -20.07 -7.95 -10.02
CA ARG A 44 -19.58 -6.66 -9.50
C ARG A 44 -20.09 -6.43 -8.07
N ARG A 45 -21.36 -6.72 -7.81
CA ARG A 45 -21.94 -6.64 -6.47
C ARG A 45 -21.23 -7.59 -5.50
N VAL A 46 -20.95 -8.84 -5.91
CA VAL A 46 -20.20 -9.78 -5.06
C VAL A 46 -18.80 -9.25 -4.73
N LEU A 47 -18.12 -8.64 -5.71
CA LEU A 47 -16.80 -8.03 -5.51
C LEU A 47 -16.86 -6.87 -4.49
N ILE A 48 -17.78 -5.92 -4.66
CA ILE A 48 -17.95 -4.79 -3.71
C ILE A 48 -18.30 -5.30 -2.31
N ASN A 49 -19.29 -6.19 -2.21
CA ASN A 49 -19.72 -6.72 -0.92
C ASN A 49 -18.66 -7.60 -0.24
N SER A 50 -17.63 -8.06 -0.98
CA SER A 50 -16.50 -8.77 -0.38
C SER A 50 -15.58 -7.89 0.46
N ILE A 51 -15.58 -6.58 0.21
CA ILE A 51 -14.72 -5.60 0.89
C ILE A 51 -15.53 -4.60 1.72
N ALA A 52 -16.83 -4.47 1.45
CA ALA A 52 -17.77 -3.58 2.13
C ALA A 52 -17.67 -3.58 3.68
N PRO A 53 -17.53 -4.72 4.39
CA PRO A 53 -17.45 -4.71 5.85
C PRO A 53 -16.12 -4.19 6.43
N PHE A 54 -15.10 -3.96 5.59
CA PHE A 54 -13.73 -3.73 6.05
C PHE A 54 -13.11 -2.43 5.54
N TRP A 55 -13.47 -1.98 4.34
CA TRP A 55 -12.76 -0.90 3.63
C TRP A 55 -12.61 0.39 4.44
N ASP A 56 -13.67 0.82 5.13
CA ASP A 56 -13.67 2.05 5.94
C ASP A 56 -12.65 1.94 7.09
N GLY A 57 -12.66 0.79 7.78
CA GLY A 57 -11.67 0.50 8.82
C GLY A 57 -10.23 0.37 8.27
N ASN A 58 -10.07 -0.10 7.03
CA ASN A 58 -8.77 -0.23 6.39
C ASN A 58 -8.19 1.14 6.00
N GLU A 59 -9.01 2.11 5.58
CA GLU A 59 -8.57 3.49 5.29
C GLU A 59 -7.97 4.18 6.51
N VAL A 60 -8.48 3.90 7.71
CA VAL A 60 -7.99 4.51 8.96
C VAL A 60 -6.50 4.24 9.18
N TRP A 61 -5.94 3.15 8.62
CA TRP A 61 -4.50 2.88 8.68
C TRP A 61 -3.67 3.93 7.93
N LEU A 62 -4.14 4.42 6.78
CA LEU A 62 -3.48 5.50 6.04
C LEU A 62 -3.56 6.81 6.82
N LEU A 63 -4.74 7.13 7.38
CA LEU A 63 -4.92 8.35 8.18
C LEU A 63 -4.02 8.33 9.42
N THR A 64 -3.96 7.17 10.11
CA THR A 64 -3.12 7.00 11.29
C THR A 64 -1.64 7.06 10.91
N GLY A 65 -1.23 6.48 9.78
CA GLY A 65 0.13 6.60 9.25
C GLY A 65 0.52 8.06 8.95
N GLY A 66 -0.36 8.82 8.30
CA GLY A 66 -0.18 10.25 8.04
C GLY A 66 -0.14 11.09 9.33
N GLY A 67 -1.02 10.80 10.29
CA GLY A 67 -1.03 11.45 11.61
C GLY A 67 0.20 11.13 12.44
N ALA A 68 0.68 9.88 12.39
CA ALA A 68 1.93 9.46 13.03
C ALA A 68 3.14 10.18 12.42
N LEU A 69 3.19 10.32 11.08
CA LEU A 69 4.20 11.14 10.42
C LEU A 69 4.15 12.59 10.88
N PHE A 70 2.97 13.21 10.89
CA PHE A 70 2.81 14.60 11.35
C PHE A 70 3.32 14.80 12.77
N ALA A 71 3.04 13.86 13.66
CA ALA A 71 3.29 14.06 15.07
C ALA A 71 4.66 13.54 15.54
N ALA A 72 5.23 12.52 14.89
CA ALA A 72 6.59 12.04 15.18
C ALA A 72 7.68 12.72 14.33
N PHE A 73 7.37 13.05 13.07
CA PHE A 73 8.32 13.58 12.08
C PHE A 73 7.70 14.76 11.29
N PRO A 74 7.36 15.88 11.98
CA PRO A 74 6.59 16.98 11.39
C PRO A 74 7.24 17.60 10.15
N HIS A 75 8.57 17.69 10.09
CA HIS A 75 9.27 18.21 8.91
C HIS A 75 9.10 17.32 7.68
N VAL A 76 9.17 15.99 7.85
CA VAL A 76 8.90 15.03 6.75
C VAL A 76 7.47 15.16 6.28
N TYR A 77 6.52 15.24 7.21
CA TYR A 77 5.12 15.46 6.87
C TYR A 77 4.95 16.74 6.06
N ALA A 78 5.50 17.87 6.52
CA ALA A 78 5.40 19.15 5.84
C ALA A 78 6.02 19.11 4.45
N THR A 79 7.25 18.61 4.31
CA THR A 79 7.96 18.58 3.02
C THR A 79 7.32 17.62 2.03
N VAL A 80 6.95 16.41 2.44
CA VAL A 80 6.32 15.45 1.52
C VAL A 80 4.92 15.93 1.11
N PHE A 81 4.12 16.43 2.05
CA PHE A 81 2.75 16.88 1.73
C PHE A 81 2.71 18.14 0.87
N SER A 82 3.60 19.10 1.13
CA SER A 82 3.71 20.32 0.32
C SER A 82 4.42 20.07 -1.01
N GLY A 83 5.49 19.29 -1.02
CA GLY A 83 6.26 18.98 -2.23
C GLY A 83 5.47 18.13 -3.21
N PHE A 84 4.69 17.17 -2.72
CA PHE A 84 3.86 16.30 -3.56
C PHE A 84 2.43 16.83 -3.68
N TYR A 85 2.21 18.13 -3.48
CA TYR A 85 0.88 18.74 -3.37
C TYR A 85 -0.10 18.25 -4.44
N LEU A 86 0.24 18.37 -5.73
CA LEU A 86 -0.67 17.95 -6.80
C LEU A 86 -0.94 16.43 -6.78
N ALA A 87 0.07 15.61 -6.48
CA ALA A 87 -0.09 14.16 -6.38
C ALA A 87 -0.97 13.76 -5.19
N ILE A 88 -0.85 14.45 -4.06
CA ILE A 88 -1.67 14.21 -2.86
C ILE A 88 -3.10 14.71 -3.06
N MET A 89 -3.29 15.83 -3.76
CA MET A 89 -4.63 16.27 -4.15
C MET A 89 -5.32 15.26 -5.08
N LEU A 90 -4.60 14.68 -6.04
CA LEU A 90 -5.12 13.60 -6.88
C LEU A 90 -5.42 12.33 -6.07
N LEU A 91 -4.56 11.97 -5.11
CA LEU A 91 -4.79 10.86 -4.20
C LEU A 91 -6.06 11.08 -3.37
N LEU A 92 -6.23 12.27 -2.80
CA LEU A 92 -7.41 12.65 -2.01
C LEU A 92 -8.69 12.57 -2.84
N VAL A 93 -8.68 13.10 -4.06
CA VAL A 93 -9.82 12.97 -4.98
C VAL A 93 -10.11 11.50 -5.26
N GLY A 94 -9.07 10.68 -5.50
CA GLY A 94 -9.21 9.24 -5.63
C GLY A 94 -9.93 8.59 -4.44
N LEU A 95 -9.47 8.87 -3.21
CA LEU A 95 -10.05 8.34 -1.98
C LEU A 95 -11.51 8.76 -1.80
N ILE A 96 -11.83 10.05 -2.05
CA ILE A 96 -13.20 10.55 -2.00
C ILE A 96 -14.10 9.79 -2.98
N PHE A 97 -13.68 9.67 -4.24
CA PHE A 97 -14.46 8.93 -5.23
C PHE A 97 -14.63 7.47 -4.82
N ARG A 98 -13.61 6.82 -4.29
CA ARG A 98 -13.69 5.42 -3.84
C ARG A 98 -14.80 5.21 -2.82
N ALA A 99 -14.82 6.02 -1.75
CA ALA A 99 -15.84 5.94 -0.70
C ALA A 99 -17.24 6.24 -1.24
N VAL A 100 -17.39 7.33 -2.00
CA VAL A 100 -18.68 7.75 -2.56
C VAL A 100 -19.24 6.72 -3.54
N CYS A 101 -18.40 6.07 -4.34
CA CYS A 101 -18.83 5.04 -5.28
C CYS A 101 -19.54 3.88 -4.57
N MET A 102 -19.00 3.40 -3.44
CA MET A 102 -19.60 2.28 -2.71
C MET A 102 -20.97 2.65 -2.15
N GLU A 103 -21.11 3.84 -1.57
CA GLU A 103 -22.37 4.29 -0.95
C GLU A 103 -23.46 4.67 -1.96
N PHE A 104 -23.10 5.28 -3.10
CA PHE A 104 -24.07 5.82 -4.04
C PHE A 104 -24.45 4.89 -5.19
N ARG A 105 -23.66 3.87 -5.47
CA ARG A 105 -23.93 2.91 -6.56
C ARG A 105 -25.33 2.30 -6.49
N GLY A 106 -25.79 1.92 -5.29
CA GLY A 106 -27.08 1.26 -5.06
C GLY A 106 -28.30 2.19 -4.99
N GLN A 107 -28.10 3.52 -4.95
CA GLN A 107 -29.15 4.48 -4.60
C GLN A 107 -30.12 4.79 -5.75
N VAL A 108 -29.75 4.50 -7.00
CA VAL A 108 -30.59 4.75 -8.17
C VAL A 108 -30.66 3.51 -9.04
N GLU A 109 -31.88 3.10 -9.38
CA GLU A 109 -32.16 1.98 -10.29
C GLU A 109 -31.98 2.40 -11.76
N SER A 110 -30.74 2.68 -12.15
CA SER A 110 -30.37 3.02 -13.53
C SER A 110 -29.04 2.36 -13.91
N ASP A 111 -29.00 1.74 -15.10
CA ASP A 111 -27.78 1.11 -15.60
C ASP A 111 -26.67 2.13 -15.88
N ALA A 112 -27.01 3.30 -16.40
CA ALA A 112 -26.06 4.38 -16.63
C ALA A 112 -25.46 4.91 -15.30
N TRP A 113 -26.27 4.98 -14.25
CA TRP A 113 -25.82 5.35 -12.91
C TRP A 113 -24.83 4.34 -12.33
N ARG A 114 -25.20 3.06 -12.37
CA ARG A 114 -24.33 1.96 -11.88
C ARG A 114 -23.03 1.90 -12.67
N GLU A 115 -23.09 2.05 -13.99
CA GLU A 115 -21.90 2.02 -14.84
C GLU A 115 -20.96 3.20 -14.56
N PHE A 116 -21.49 4.39 -14.30
CA PHE A 116 -20.68 5.54 -13.89
C PHE A 116 -19.93 5.26 -12.59
N TRP A 117 -20.62 4.80 -11.54
CA TRP A 117 -20.00 4.51 -10.25
C TRP A 117 -19.04 3.33 -10.31
N ASP A 118 -19.36 2.29 -11.09
CA ASP A 118 -18.43 1.18 -11.34
C ASP A 118 -17.13 1.68 -11.99
N LYS A 119 -17.22 2.51 -13.05
CA LYS A 119 -16.02 3.07 -13.71
C LYS A 119 -15.23 3.98 -12.77
N ALA A 120 -15.92 4.83 -12.01
CA ALA A 120 -15.29 5.73 -11.05
C ALA A 120 -14.59 4.96 -9.91
N PHE A 121 -15.19 3.88 -9.41
CA PHE A 121 -14.60 3.00 -8.40
C PHE A 121 -13.32 2.31 -8.90
N ASN A 122 -13.37 1.79 -10.13
CA ASN A 122 -12.24 1.10 -10.74
C ASN A 122 -11.07 2.06 -10.99
N PHE A 123 -11.38 3.25 -11.52
CA PHE A 123 -10.37 4.25 -11.84
C PHE A 123 -9.75 4.89 -10.59
N SER A 124 -10.56 5.21 -9.57
CA SER A 124 -10.04 5.68 -8.29
C SER A 124 -9.13 4.66 -7.62
N SER A 125 -9.53 3.39 -7.57
CA SER A 125 -8.69 2.32 -7.01
C SER A 125 -7.36 2.16 -7.75
N PHE A 126 -7.38 2.22 -9.09
CA PHE A 126 -6.17 2.24 -9.91
C PHE A 126 -5.28 3.45 -9.61
N LEU A 127 -5.88 4.64 -9.57
CA LEU A 127 -5.17 5.90 -9.37
C LEU A 127 -4.50 5.93 -8.00
N ILE A 128 -5.21 5.55 -6.93
CA ILE A 128 -4.68 5.48 -5.56
C ILE A 128 -3.49 4.52 -5.50
N ALA A 129 -3.65 3.30 -6.00
CA ALA A 129 -2.61 2.28 -5.97
C ALA A 129 -1.33 2.72 -6.71
N LEU A 130 -1.48 3.36 -7.88
CA LEU A 130 -0.36 3.87 -8.65
C LEU A 130 0.32 5.06 -7.95
N LEU A 131 -0.44 6.05 -7.49
CA LEU A 131 0.10 7.26 -6.86
C LEU A 131 0.88 6.96 -5.58
N LEU A 132 0.37 6.06 -4.73
CA LEU A 132 1.05 5.64 -3.51
C LEU A 132 2.39 4.94 -3.82
N GLY A 133 2.41 4.06 -4.83
CA GLY A 133 3.63 3.42 -5.27
C GLY A 133 4.65 4.40 -5.87
N VAL A 134 4.19 5.39 -6.66
CA VAL A 134 5.05 6.46 -7.20
C VAL A 134 5.59 7.36 -6.09
N ALA A 135 4.78 7.68 -5.08
CA ALA A 135 5.21 8.45 -3.92
C ALA A 135 6.30 7.71 -3.14
N LEU A 136 6.08 6.42 -2.83
CA LEU A 136 7.09 5.57 -2.19
C LEU A 136 8.35 5.43 -3.06
N GLY A 137 8.19 5.32 -4.37
CA GLY A 137 9.29 5.28 -5.32
C GLY A 137 10.13 6.56 -5.33
N ASN A 138 9.51 7.73 -5.17
CA ASN A 138 10.24 8.99 -5.00
C ASN A 138 10.97 9.07 -3.66
N ILE A 139 10.37 8.57 -2.58
CA ILE A 139 11.05 8.49 -1.28
C ILE A 139 12.26 7.54 -1.37
N TYR A 140 12.11 6.40 -2.02
CA TYR A 140 13.19 5.44 -2.26
C TYR A 140 14.30 6.07 -3.12
N THR A 141 13.98 6.63 -4.28
CA THR A 141 14.95 7.21 -5.22
C THR A 141 15.58 8.51 -4.70
N GLY A 142 14.93 9.18 -3.75
CA GLY A 142 15.28 10.51 -3.27
C GLY A 142 14.65 11.61 -4.11
N ILE A 143 14.43 12.78 -3.50
CA ILE A 143 13.79 13.95 -4.11
C ILE A 143 14.69 15.19 -4.00
N PRO A 144 14.61 16.16 -4.93
CA PRO A 144 15.39 17.39 -4.82
C PRO A 144 14.89 18.25 -3.65
N LEU A 145 15.78 18.49 -2.69
CA LEU A 145 15.51 19.33 -1.51
C LEU A 145 16.39 20.58 -1.52
N GLY A 146 15.83 21.70 -1.05
CA GLY A 146 16.56 22.95 -0.79
C GLY A 146 17.17 22.99 0.61
N GLU A 147 17.95 24.04 0.89
CA GLU A 147 18.54 24.30 2.22
C GLU A 147 17.50 24.42 3.34
N ASP A 148 16.31 24.88 2.99
CA ASP A 148 15.15 25.03 3.87
C ASP A 148 14.33 23.74 4.03
N MET A 149 14.84 22.60 3.54
CA MET A 149 14.16 21.31 3.49
C MET A 149 12.88 21.32 2.64
N ASN A 150 12.68 22.33 1.80
CA ASN A 150 11.54 22.37 0.90
C ASN A 150 11.85 21.62 -0.39
N TYR A 151 10.81 21.00 -0.94
CA TYR A 151 10.89 20.36 -2.24
C TYR A 151 11.05 21.42 -3.33
N THR A 152 12.08 21.28 -4.17
CA THR A 152 12.41 22.25 -5.22
C THR A 152 12.04 21.76 -6.63
N GLY A 153 11.48 20.56 -6.74
CA GLY A 153 11.06 19.98 -8.01
C GLY A 153 9.67 20.45 -8.47
N SER A 154 9.23 19.88 -9.59
CA SER A 154 7.86 20.05 -10.10
C SER A 154 7.09 18.73 -10.04
N PHE A 155 5.78 18.76 -10.29
CA PHE A 155 4.99 17.53 -10.41
C PHE A 155 5.60 16.50 -11.37
N PHE A 156 6.16 16.93 -12.50
CA PHE A 156 6.76 16.03 -13.47
C PHE A 156 8.08 15.41 -12.99
N THR A 157 8.77 16.04 -12.04
CA THR A 157 9.96 15.46 -11.40
C THR A 157 9.61 14.21 -10.58
N LEU A 158 8.36 14.07 -10.13
CA LEU A 158 7.87 12.87 -9.46
C LEU A 158 7.68 11.68 -10.42
N LEU A 159 7.57 11.96 -11.73
CA LEU A 159 7.31 10.97 -12.77
C LEU A 159 8.62 10.48 -13.43
N ARG A 160 9.71 10.43 -12.67
CA ARG A 160 10.99 9.85 -13.13
C ARG A 160 10.85 8.33 -13.37
N PRO A 161 11.72 7.72 -14.20
CA PRO A 161 11.61 6.31 -14.56
C PRO A 161 11.57 5.35 -13.37
N MET A 162 12.45 5.55 -12.37
CA MET A 162 12.52 4.63 -11.22
C MET A 162 11.27 4.72 -10.31
N PRO A 163 10.80 5.91 -9.88
CA PRO A 163 9.54 6.02 -9.17
C PRO A 163 8.33 5.45 -9.91
N LEU A 164 8.26 5.63 -11.24
CA LEU A 164 7.19 5.03 -12.06
C LEU A 164 7.25 3.51 -12.06
N LEU A 165 8.44 2.91 -12.21
CA LEU A 165 8.60 1.45 -12.14
C LEU A 165 8.20 0.89 -10.78
N ILE A 166 8.58 1.56 -9.68
CA ILE A 166 8.14 1.20 -8.33
C ILE A 166 6.61 1.35 -8.20
N GLY A 167 6.04 2.42 -8.77
CA GLY A 167 4.60 2.64 -8.84
C GLY A 167 3.85 1.50 -9.52
N VAL A 168 4.31 1.08 -10.71
CA VAL A 168 3.71 -0.04 -11.46
C VAL A 168 3.93 -1.37 -10.73
N THR A 169 5.08 -1.56 -10.07
CA THR A 169 5.34 -2.74 -9.24
C THR A 169 4.35 -2.81 -8.07
N GLY A 170 4.16 -1.71 -7.35
CA GLY A 170 3.20 -1.58 -6.26
C GLY A 170 1.77 -1.83 -6.73
N LEU A 171 1.35 -1.19 -7.83
CA LEU A 171 0.06 -1.44 -8.45
C LEU A 171 -0.18 -2.92 -8.73
N MET A 172 0.77 -3.59 -9.41
CA MET A 172 0.61 -5.01 -9.74
C MET A 172 0.61 -5.93 -8.51
N MET A 173 1.37 -5.57 -7.48
CA MET A 173 1.36 -6.24 -6.19
C MET A 173 -0.02 -6.16 -5.52
N LEU A 174 -0.65 -4.99 -5.52
CA LEU A 174 -1.98 -4.80 -4.93
C LEU A 174 -3.08 -5.51 -5.75
N VAL A 175 -2.99 -5.50 -7.08
CA VAL A 175 -3.90 -6.29 -7.94
C VAL A 175 -3.79 -7.78 -7.64
N MET A 176 -2.57 -8.31 -7.46
CA MET A 176 -2.36 -9.70 -7.06
C MET A 176 -2.95 -9.99 -5.67
N GLN A 177 -2.72 -9.10 -4.70
CA GLN A 177 -3.27 -9.20 -3.34
C GLN A 177 -4.81 -9.25 -3.36
N GLY A 178 -5.47 -8.36 -4.11
CA GLY A 178 -6.92 -8.35 -4.29
C GLY A 178 -7.46 -9.61 -4.97
N ALA A 179 -6.78 -10.11 -6.01
CA ALA A 179 -7.19 -11.35 -6.68
C ALA A 179 -7.08 -12.58 -5.76
N LEU A 180 -6.01 -12.66 -4.95
CA LEU A 180 -5.83 -13.72 -3.96
C LEU A 180 -6.87 -13.64 -2.84
N TYR A 181 -7.27 -12.44 -2.45
CA TYR A 181 -8.38 -12.22 -1.51
C TYR A 181 -9.71 -12.73 -2.09
N LEU A 182 -10.01 -12.43 -3.36
CA LEU A 182 -11.23 -12.93 -4.02
C LEU A 182 -11.31 -14.45 -4.08
N ASN A 183 -10.17 -15.16 -4.20
CA ASN A 183 -10.14 -16.62 -4.14
C ASN A 183 -10.69 -17.17 -2.80
N ILE A 184 -10.56 -16.40 -1.72
CA ILE A 184 -11.08 -16.75 -0.38
C ILE A 184 -12.58 -16.42 -0.29
N LYS A 185 -13.00 -15.29 -0.87
CA LYS A 185 -14.35 -14.72 -0.66
C LYS A 185 -15.41 -15.18 -1.66
N THR A 186 -15.02 -15.72 -2.80
CA THR A 186 -15.95 -16.09 -3.88
C THR A 186 -16.15 -17.60 -4.00
N GLU A 187 -17.19 -18.01 -4.74
CA GLU A 187 -17.47 -19.41 -5.10
C GLU A 187 -17.95 -19.59 -6.55
N GLY A 188 -17.99 -20.83 -7.01
CA GLY A 188 -18.47 -21.21 -8.34
C GLY A 188 -17.66 -20.57 -9.48
N GLU A 189 -18.35 -20.16 -10.55
CA GLU A 189 -17.75 -19.56 -11.75
C GLU A 189 -16.93 -18.29 -11.45
N LEU A 190 -17.33 -17.50 -10.45
CA LEU A 190 -16.60 -16.30 -10.07
C LEU A 190 -15.27 -16.64 -9.39
N GLN A 191 -15.23 -17.69 -8.56
CA GLN A 191 -13.99 -18.16 -7.94
C GLN A 191 -13.01 -18.72 -8.96
N GLU A 192 -13.48 -19.47 -9.96
CA GLU A 192 -12.62 -19.95 -11.04
C GLU A 192 -12.00 -18.80 -11.85
N ARG A 193 -12.75 -17.71 -12.06
CA ARG A 193 -12.23 -16.48 -12.68
C ARG A 193 -11.24 -15.76 -11.78
N ALA A 194 -11.55 -15.62 -10.48
CA ALA A 194 -10.65 -15.03 -9.50
C ALA A 194 -9.29 -15.77 -9.45
N ILE A 195 -9.30 -17.11 -9.54
CA ILE A 195 -8.09 -17.92 -9.59
C ILE A 195 -7.27 -17.57 -10.83
N LYS A 196 -7.91 -17.45 -12.00
CA LYS A 196 -7.25 -17.03 -13.25
C LYS A 196 -6.66 -15.61 -13.11
N TRP A 197 -7.41 -14.66 -12.54
CA TRP A 197 -6.93 -13.31 -12.27
C TRP A 197 -5.74 -13.31 -11.32
N SER A 198 -5.75 -14.12 -10.26
CA SER A 198 -4.64 -14.21 -9.30
C SER A 198 -3.37 -14.74 -9.96
N MET A 199 -3.47 -15.71 -10.86
CA MET A 199 -2.31 -16.26 -11.55
C MET A 199 -1.81 -15.35 -12.68
N ALA A 200 -2.70 -14.62 -13.35
CA ALA A 200 -2.32 -13.63 -14.35
C ALA A 200 -1.61 -12.43 -13.70
N SER A 201 -2.19 -11.86 -12.65
CA SER A 201 -1.60 -10.76 -11.88
C SER A 201 -0.29 -11.17 -11.20
N TYR A 202 -0.18 -12.39 -10.66
CA TYR A 202 1.09 -12.92 -10.15
C TYR A 202 2.19 -12.93 -11.21
N LYS A 203 1.91 -13.44 -12.42
CA LYS A 203 2.90 -13.48 -13.51
C LYS A 203 3.34 -12.08 -13.92
N LEU A 204 2.39 -11.16 -14.08
CA LEU A 204 2.67 -9.77 -14.40
C LEU A 204 3.49 -9.09 -13.30
N PHE A 205 3.13 -9.30 -12.03
CA PHE A 205 3.88 -8.80 -10.89
C PHE A 205 5.32 -9.32 -10.90
N VAL A 206 5.56 -10.62 -11.13
CA VAL A 206 6.91 -11.18 -11.23
C VAL A 206 7.71 -10.54 -12.36
N VAL A 207 7.12 -10.36 -13.54
CA VAL A 207 7.80 -9.70 -14.67
C VAL A 207 8.19 -8.27 -14.30
N VAL A 208 7.24 -7.48 -13.78
CA VAL A 208 7.51 -6.09 -13.40
C VAL A 208 8.51 -6.02 -12.24
N LEU A 209 8.46 -6.94 -11.27
CA LEU A 209 9.40 -7.02 -10.16
C LEU A 209 10.83 -7.30 -10.65
N ILE A 210 10.99 -8.23 -11.59
CA ILE A 210 12.30 -8.54 -12.20
C ILE A 210 12.82 -7.31 -12.95
N LEU A 211 11.97 -6.65 -13.75
CA LEU A 211 12.34 -5.43 -14.47
C LEU A 211 12.78 -4.32 -13.51
N THR A 212 11.99 -4.06 -12.47
CA THR A 212 12.31 -3.05 -11.46
C THR A 212 13.62 -3.39 -10.74
N THR A 213 13.81 -4.64 -10.31
CA THR A 213 15.03 -5.09 -9.63
C THR A 213 16.26 -4.98 -10.54
N ALA A 214 16.13 -5.30 -11.84
CA ALA A 214 17.21 -5.16 -12.81
C ALA A 214 17.58 -3.69 -13.08
N MET A 215 16.61 -2.77 -12.99
CA MET A 215 16.83 -1.33 -13.18
C MET A 215 17.37 -0.62 -11.93
N VAL A 216 17.18 -1.17 -10.73
CA VAL A 216 17.72 -0.61 -9.47
C VAL A 216 19.21 -0.25 -9.54
N PRO A 217 20.14 -1.16 -9.93
CA PRO A 217 21.57 -0.83 -10.00
C PRO A 217 21.91 0.20 -11.08
N VAL A 218 21.07 0.33 -12.12
CA VAL A 218 21.30 1.27 -13.24
C VAL A 218 20.80 2.67 -12.90
N LEU A 219 19.62 2.77 -12.30
CA LEU A 219 18.95 4.04 -12.04
C LEU A 219 19.21 4.59 -10.64
N THR A 220 19.60 3.73 -9.69
CA THR A 220 19.81 4.07 -8.27
C THR A 220 20.97 3.26 -7.68
N GLU A 221 22.15 3.34 -8.30
CA GLU A 221 23.33 2.54 -7.92
C GLU A 221 23.67 2.67 -6.42
N ASN A 222 23.68 3.89 -5.88
CA ASN A 222 23.99 4.13 -4.47
C ASN A 222 23.03 3.38 -3.53
N ASN A 223 21.72 3.45 -3.79
CA ASN A 223 20.70 2.76 -3.02
C ASN A 223 20.86 1.24 -3.05
N PHE A 224 21.25 0.71 -4.21
CA PHE A 224 21.52 -0.72 -4.38
C PHE A 224 22.68 -1.18 -3.48
N GLN A 225 23.79 -0.43 -3.48
CA GLN A 225 24.95 -0.74 -2.65
C GLN A 225 24.63 -0.58 -1.16
N ILE A 226 23.92 0.48 -0.77
CA ILE A 226 23.47 0.68 0.62
C ILE A 226 22.65 -0.52 1.06
N PHE A 227 21.65 -0.92 0.28
CA PHE A 227 20.79 -2.06 0.61
C PHE A 227 21.62 -3.33 0.81
N LEU A 228 22.46 -3.71 -0.15
CA LEU A 228 23.27 -4.94 -0.06
C LEU A 228 24.29 -4.92 1.09
N SER A 229 24.74 -3.74 1.52
CA SER A 229 25.61 -3.61 2.69
C SER A 229 24.90 -3.90 4.02
N ARG A 230 23.56 -3.85 4.06
CA ARG A 230 22.78 -4.14 5.28
C ARG A 230 22.66 -5.64 5.48
N TRP A 231 23.02 -6.12 6.67
CA TRP A 231 22.86 -7.53 7.06
C TRP A 231 21.42 -8.05 6.88
N GLY A 232 20.42 -7.17 7.05
CA GLY A 232 19.00 -7.48 6.88
C GLY A 232 18.55 -7.72 5.43
N ALA A 233 19.37 -7.35 4.44
CA ALA A 233 18.99 -7.44 3.02
C ALA A 233 18.82 -8.88 2.55
N TYR A 234 19.78 -9.77 2.86
CA TYR A 234 19.74 -11.16 2.41
C TYR A 234 18.55 -11.95 2.99
N PRO A 235 18.22 -11.85 4.29
CA PRO A 235 16.99 -12.43 4.82
C PRO A 235 15.72 -11.89 4.13
N VAL A 236 15.63 -10.59 3.88
CA VAL A 236 14.47 -9.97 3.20
C VAL A 236 14.32 -10.50 1.77
N ILE A 237 15.43 -10.58 1.01
CA ILE A 237 15.43 -11.16 -0.34
C ILE A 237 14.94 -12.62 -0.29
N LEU A 238 15.46 -13.42 0.65
CA LEU A 238 15.07 -14.81 0.79
C LEU A 238 13.57 -14.96 1.09
N VAL A 239 13.02 -14.11 1.97
CA VAL A 239 11.59 -14.09 2.29
C VAL A 239 10.74 -13.75 1.07
N ILE A 240 11.15 -12.77 0.25
CA ILE A 240 10.46 -12.43 -1.00
C ILE A 240 10.48 -13.63 -1.95
N LEU A 241 11.64 -14.24 -2.18
CA LEU A 241 11.80 -15.38 -3.10
C LEU A 241 10.98 -16.59 -2.65
N ILE A 242 11.03 -16.96 -1.37
CA ILE A 242 10.23 -18.07 -0.84
C ILE A 242 8.74 -17.77 -1.01
N SER A 243 8.31 -16.56 -0.64
CA SER A 243 6.90 -16.16 -0.73
C SER A 243 6.38 -16.19 -2.17
N LEU A 244 7.19 -15.76 -3.15
CA LEU A 244 6.87 -15.87 -4.57
C LEU A 244 6.69 -17.34 -5.00
N LEU A 245 7.60 -18.22 -4.61
CA LEU A 245 7.57 -19.63 -5.01
C LEU A 245 6.38 -20.41 -4.42
N VAL A 246 5.91 -20.06 -3.23
CA VAL A 246 4.80 -20.78 -2.57
C VAL A 246 3.43 -20.38 -3.10
N ILE A 247 3.24 -19.14 -3.61
CA ILE A 247 1.93 -18.66 -4.08
C ILE A 247 1.31 -19.58 -5.14
N PRO A 248 1.97 -19.92 -6.27
CA PRO A 248 1.40 -20.82 -7.27
C PRO A 248 1.06 -22.20 -6.72
N SER A 249 1.88 -22.70 -5.79
CA SER A 249 1.68 -24.00 -5.14
C SER A 249 0.46 -24.00 -4.23
N PHE A 250 0.24 -22.93 -3.47
CA PHE A 250 -0.94 -22.77 -2.62
C PHE A 250 -2.22 -22.59 -3.44
N VAL A 251 -2.18 -21.79 -4.51
CA VAL A 251 -3.33 -21.62 -5.41
C VAL A 251 -3.72 -22.96 -6.05
N LYS A 252 -2.75 -23.73 -6.57
CA LYS A 252 -3.01 -25.06 -7.16
C LYS A 252 -3.59 -26.07 -6.16
N LYS A 253 -3.18 -26.00 -4.89
CA LYS A 253 -3.67 -26.88 -3.81
C LYS A 253 -4.98 -26.40 -3.19
N GLY A 254 -5.58 -25.32 -3.69
CA GLY A 254 -6.79 -24.72 -3.10
C GLY A 254 -6.56 -24.05 -1.73
N LYS A 255 -5.30 -23.84 -1.31
CA LYS A 255 -4.94 -23.20 -0.04
C LYS A 255 -4.91 -21.67 -0.16
N TYR A 256 -6.05 -21.07 -0.50
CA TYR A 256 -6.13 -19.64 -0.87
C TYR A 256 -5.68 -18.69 0.24
N PHE A 257 -6.01 -18.98 1.50
CA PHE A 257 -5.54 -18.18 2.64
C PHE A 257 -4.01 -18.17 2.73
N GLY A 258 -3.35 -19.32 2.53
CA GLY A 258 -1.88 -19.38 2.51
C GLY A 258 -1.27 -18.55 1.39
N ALA A 259 -1.89 -18.52 0.21
CA ALA A 259 -1.44 -17.69 -0.91
C ALA A 259 -1.59 -16.19 -0.61
N PHE A 260 -2.72 -15.78 -0.02
CA PHE A 260 -2.95 -14.40 0.44
C PHE A 260 -1.94 -13.97 1.52
N MET A 261 -1.66 -14.84 2.50
CA MET A 261 -0.64 -14.55 3.51
C MET A 261 0.76 -14.42 2.91
N ALA A 262 1.13 -15.28 1.95
CA ALA A 262 2.41 -15.16 1.25
C ALA A 262 2.53 -13.85 0.47
N SER A 263 1.47 -13.40 -0.18
CA SER A 263 1.41 -12.08 -0.83
C SER A 263 1.52 -10.92 0.17
N SER A 264 0.87 -11.04 1.33
CA SER A 264 0.99 -10.06 2.43
C SER A 264 2.42 -9.97 2.98
N VAL A 265 3.12 -11.10 3.06
CA VAL A 265 4.54 -11.15 3.44
C VAL A 265 5.42 -10.48 2.39
N ILE A 266 5.13 -10.64 1.09
CA ILE A 266 5.83 -9.91 0.02
C ILE A 266 5.64 -8.41 0.19
N ILE A 267 4.42 -7.93 0.44
CA ILE A 267 4.14 -6.51 0.67
C ILE A 267 5.00 -5.98 1.82
N ALA A 268 4.96 -6.64 2.98
CA ALA A 268 5.77 -6.25 4.13
C ALA A 268 7.28 -6.25 3.81
N ALA A 269 7.78 -7.27 3.12
CA ALA A 269 9.19 -7.39 2.76
C ALA A 269 9.63 -6.30 1.76
N MET A 270 8.78 -5.90 0.81
CA MET A 270 9.06 -4.81 -0.12
C MET A 270 9.19 -3.46 0.60
N PHE A 271 8.35 -3.20 1.61
CA PHE A 271 8.53 -2.03 2.49
C PHE A 271 9.84 -2.12 3.30
N MET A 272 10.22 -3.32 3.75
CA MET A 272 11.50 -3.52 4.44
C MET A 272 12.70 -3.26 3.53
N VAL A 273 12.62 -3.56 2.22
CA VAL A 273 13.66 -3.17 1.26
C VAL A 273 13.84 -1.65 1.28
N VAL A 274 12.74 -0.89 1.14
CA VAL A 274 12.81 0.58 1.17
C VAL A 274 13.35 1.07 2.51
N ALA A 275 12.85 0.56 3.63
CA ALA A 275 13.27 0.97 4.97
C ALA A 275 14.76 0.72 5.22
N LEU A 276 15.30 -0.44 4.82
CA LEU A 276 16.72 -0.77 4.96
C LEU A 276 17.61 0.10 4.07
N THR A 277 17.10 0.53 2.92
CA THR A 277 17.81 1.42 2.00
C THR A 277 17.89 2.84 2.55
N ILE A 278 16.76 3.41 2.99
CA ILE A 278 16.70 4.84 3.36
C ILE A 278 17.16 5.11 4.78
N TYR A 279 17.07 4.14 5.69
CA TYR A 279 17.48 4.32 7.09
C TYR A 279 18.95 4.78 7.20
N PRO A 280 19.27 5.80 8.02
CA PRO A 280 18.44 6.43 9.06
C PRO A 280 17.61 7.63 8.59
N ASN A 281 17.49 7.87 7.29
CA ASN A 281 16.65 8.92 6.73
C ASN A 281 15.22 8.45 6.53
N LEU A 282 14.27 9.39 6.59
CA LEU A 282 12.90 9.18 6.13
C LEU A 282 12.66 9.72 4.71
N VAL A 283 13.41 10.75 4.31
CA VAL A 283 13.41 11.32 2.97
C VAL A 283 14.86 11.57 2.58
N VAL A 284 15.29 11.03 1.44
CA VAL A 284 16.65 11.19 0.92
C VAL A 284 16.67 12.33 -0.09
N ASP A 285 17.66 13.22 0.02
CA ASP A 285 17.91 14.23 -1.01
C ASP A 285 18.57 13.57 -2.23
N SER A 286 18.15 13.94 -3.44
CA SER A 286 18.78 13.43 -4.67
C SER A 286 20.27 13.81 -4.79
N ASN A 287 20.71 14.87 -4.12
CA ASN A 287 22.12 15.28 -4.07
C ASN A 287 22.81 14.94 -2.73
N ASP A 288 22.12 14.21 -1.86
CA ASP A 288 22.56 13.79 -0.52
C ASP A 288 23.05 14.93 0.41
N LYS A 289 22.66 16.18 0.14
CA LYS A 289 23.07 17.34 0.96
C LYS A 289 22.08 17.64 2.07
N PHE A 290 20.80 17.47 1.79
CA PHE A 290 19.71 17.87 2.69
C PHE A 290 18.80 16.68 3.06
N SER A 291 19.38 15.47 3.10
CA SER A 291 18.68 14.25 3.51
C SER A 291 18.14 14.39 4.94
N MET A 292 16.89 13.96 5.16
CA MET A 292 16.19 14.15 6.42
C MET A 292 16.37 12.96 7.35
N ALA A 293 17.41 13.04 8.20
CA ALA A 293 17.75 12.01 9.18
C ALA A 293 16.86 12.10 10.43
N ILE A 294 16.36 10.95 10.93
CA ILE A 294 15.38 10.90 12.02
C ILE A 294 15.81 11.59 13.32
N ASN A 295 17.11 11.78 13.54
CA ASN A 295 17.67 12.49 14.70
C ASN A 295 17.51 14.02 14.62
N GLU A 296 17.34 14.57 13.43
CA GLU A 296 17.30 16.03 13.18
C GLU A 296 15.87 16.54 13.00
N ILE A 297 14.98 15.68 12.49
CA ILE A 297 13.60 16.06 12.09
C ILE A 297 12.51 15.56 13.04
N SER A 298 12.86 14.77 14.07
CA SER A 298 11.86 14.22 14.99
C SER A 298 11.29 15.28 15.93
N ALA A 299 10.06 15.06 16.39
CA ALA A 299 9.51 15.80 17.51
C ALA A 299 10.34 15.64 18.80
N SER A 300 10.06 16.48 19.80
CA SER A 300 10.74 16.40 21.10
C SER A 300 10.55 15.03 21.75
N GLU A 301 11.51 14.59 22.57
CA GLU A 301 11.43 13.30 23.26
C GLU A 301 10.15 13.15 24.10
N TYR A 302 9.69 14.26 24.71
CA TYR A 302 8.45 14.28 25.47
C TYR A 302 7.24 13.94 24.60
N THR A 303 7.15 14.52 23.40
CA THR A 303 6.07 14.23 22.44
C THR A 303 6.14 12.77 22.00
N LEU A 304 7.32 12.29 21.58
CA LEU A 304 7.51 10.91 21.13
C LEU A 304 7.14 9.90 22.22
N LYS A 305 7.51 10.15 23.47
CA LYS A 305 7.18 9.30 24.62
C LYS A 305 5.68 9.30 24.90
N SER A 306 5.06 10.47 24.93
CA SER A 306 3.62 10.61 25.24
C SER A 306 2.76 9.91 24.21
N MET A 307 3.06 10.11 22.93
CA MET A 307 2.37 9.43 21.84
C MET A 307 2.60 7.92 21.85
N LEU A 308 3.80 7.46 22.24
CA LEU A 308 4.09 6.02 22.30
C LEU A 308 3.20 5.34 23.35
N ILE A 309 2.98 5.99 24.49
CA ILE A 309 2.04 5.50 25.53
C ILE A 309 0.63 5.38 24.94
N ILE A 310 0.17 6.39 24.20
CA ILE A 310 -1.14 6.36 23.53
C ILE A 310 -1.21 5.21 22.53
N ALA A 311 -0.18 5.02 21.70
CA ALA A 311 -0.12 3.95 20.71
C ALA A 311 -0.11 2.56 21.37
N LEU A 312 0.60 2.38 22.48
CA LEU A 312 0.65 1.11 23.22
C LEU A 312 -0.70 0.73 23.85
N ILE A 313 -1.57 1.70 24.13
CA ILE A 313 -2.93 1.45 24.63
C ILE A 313 -3.90 1.27 23.45
N GLY A 314 -3.86 2.18 22.48
CA GLY A 314 -4.79 2.21 21.35
C GLY A 314 -4.61 1.06 20.37
N MET A 315 -3.38 0.74 19.97
CA MET A 315 -3.13 -0.27 18.93
C MET A 315 -3.61 -1.67 19.31
N PRO A 316 -3.43 -2.18 20.54
CA PRO A 316 -4.00 -3.47 20.92
C PRO A 316 -5.53 -3.52 20.83
N ILE A 317 -6.21 -2.42 21.21
CA ILE A 317 -7.67 -2.31 21.08
C ILE A 317 -8.05 -2.33 19.61
N VAL A 318 -7.32 -1.58 18.79
CA VAL A 318 -7.53 -1.52 17.33
C VAL A 318 -7.42 -2.91 16.71
N LEU A 319 -6.31 -3.58 16.95
CA LEU A 319 -6.06 -4.93 16.44
C LEU A 319 -7.08 -5.95 16.94
N ALA A 320 -7.54 -5.85 18.19
CA ALA A 320 -8.54 -6.75 18.75
C ALA A 320 -9.90 -6.61 18.06
N TYR A 321 -10.38 -5.37 17.86
CA TYR A 321 -11.65 -5.18 17.16
C TYR A 321 -11.52 -5.54 15.67
N THR A 322 -10.39 -5.23 15.02
CA THR A 322 -10.15 -5.62 13.62
C THR A 322 -10.19 -7.13 13.49
N ALA A 323 -9.47 -7.86 14.36
CA ALA A 323 -9.50 -9.33 14.36
C ALA A 323 -10.91 -9.89 14.59
N TYR A 324 -11.70 -9.25 15.45
CA TYR A 324 -13.09 -9.61 15.67
C TYR A 324 -13.95 -9.42 14.40
N ILE A 325 -13.87 -8.27 13.72
CA ILE A 325 -14.60 -8.00 12.47
C ILE A 325 -14.23 -9.05 11.40
N TYR A 326 -12.94 -9.31 11.19
CA TYR A 326 -12.50 -10.33 10.22
C TYR A 326 -12.94 -11.75 10.58
N ARG A 327 -13.07 -12.06 11.88
CA ARG A 327 -13.61 -13.35 12.34
C ARG A 327 -15.11 -13.47 12.05
N VAL A 328 -15.88 -12.40 12.27
CA VAL A 328 -17.33 -12.35 12.01
C VAL A 328 -17.59 -12.54 10.51
N PHE A 329 -16.88 -11.81 9.66
CA PHE A 329 -17.06 -11.83 8.21
C PHE A 329 -16.16 -12.82 7.47
N LYS A 330 -15.70 -13.90 8.13
CA LYS A 330 -14.75 -14.86 7.54
C LYS A 330 -15.33 -15.68 6.37
N GLY A 331 -16.65 -15.76 6.25
CA GLY A 331 -17.35 -16.57 5.26
C GLY A 331 -17.16 -16.08 3.82
N LYS A 332 -17.70 -16.86 2.88
CA LYS A 332 -17.85 -16.46 1.48
C LYS A 332 -19.02 -15.49 1.35
N VAL A 333 -18.95 -14.61 0.37
CA VAL A 333 -19.98 -13.59 0.12
C VAL A 333 -21.21 -14.24 -0.48
N LYS A 334 -22.37 -13.95 0.12
CA LYS A 334 -23.69 -14.25 -0.43
C LYS A 334 -24.45 -12.94 -0.50
N LEU A 335 -25.05 -12.63 -1.64
CA LEU A 335 -25.85 -11.42 -1.79
C LEU A 335 -27.16 -11.57 -1.02
N ASP A 336 -27.55 -10.50 -0.34
CA ASP A 336 -28.84 -10.33 0.33
C ASP A 336 -29.50 -9.00 -0.08
N GLU A 337 -30.66 -8.70 0.49
CA GLU A 337 -31.42 -7.47 0.20
C GLU A 337 -30.68 -6.18 0.64
N HIS A 338 -29.69 -6.29 1.54
CA HIS A 338 -28.92 -5.15 2.05
C HIS A 338 -27.55 -4.98 1.36
N SER A 339 -27.23 -5.86 0.42
CA SER A 339 -25.96 -5.85 -0.30
C SER A 339 -25.92 -4.71 -1.33
N TYR A 340 -24.79 -3.98 -1.39
CA TYR A 340 -24.51 -2.87 -2.33
C TYR A 340 -24.75 -3.22 -3.81
#